data_AF-A0A959MIN1-F1
#
_entry.id   AF-A0A959MIN1-F1
#
_cell.length_a   1.000
_cell.length_b   1.000
_cell.length_c   1.000
_cell.angle_alpha   90.00
_cell.angle_beta   90.00
_cell.angle_gamma   90.00
#
_symmetry.space_group_name_H-M   'P 1'
#
loop_
_entity.id
_entity.type
_entity.pdbx_description
1 polymer ?
#
loop_
_entity_poly.entity_id
_entity_poly.type
_entity_poly.pdbx_seq_one_letter_code
_entity_poly.pdbx_strand_id
1 'polypeptide(L)'
;MIIKYVLLMLLFATSASCSNECNALEELEVAALLREALEEHSIGCELLQKCLNGDSASIKKFSLITLSGEASYDQGEVLVRIIEAIGSNKFVSVIKGSSQDERSLIEGSLRAGIEYGTFSKKYVSLEADFPDIYRVLHH
;
A
#
# COMPACT_ATOMS: atom_id res chain seq x y z
N MET A 1 -28.91 -27.45 37.94
CA MET A 1 -27.45 -27.38 37.73
C MET A 1 -27.02 -26.96 36.32
N ILE A 2 -27.93 -26.73 35.36
CA ILE A 2 -27.57 -26.43 33.95
C ILE A 2 -27.24 -24.93 33.74
N ILE A 3 -27.90 -24.03 34.46
CA ILE A 3 -27.74 -22.56 34.27
C ILE A 3 -26.34 -22.06 34.64
N LYS A 4 -25.64 -22.70 35.59
CA LYS A 4 -24.27 -22.33 35.98
C LYS A 4 -23.24 -22.53 34.86
N TYR A 5 -23.47 -23.50 33.96
CA TYR A 5 -22.53 -23.81 32.89
C TYR A 5 -22.74 -22.94 31.64
N VAL A 6 -23.95 -22.42 31.44
CA VAL A 6 -24.27 -21.53 30.30
C VAL A 6 -23.62 -20.16 30.48
N LEU A 7 -23.56 -19.63 31.70
CA LEU A 7 -22.85 -18.37 32.00
C LEU A 7 -21.33 -18.48 31.84
N LEU A 8 -20.76 -19.67 32.02
CA LEU A 8 -19.32 -19.91 31.88
C LEU A 8 -18.88 -19.94 30.40
N MET A 9 -19.76 -20.37 29.49
CA MET A 9 -19.50 -20.35 28.04
C MET A 9 -19.62 -18.95 27.42
N LEU A 10 -20.46 -18.08 27.96
CA LEU A 10 -20.59 -16.67 27.52
C LEU A 10 -19.37 -15.81 27.88
N LEU A 11 -18.56 -16.22 28.87
CA LEU A 11 -17.35 -15.53 29.29
C LEU A 11 -16.13 -15.79 28.40
N PHE A 12 -16.18 -16.78 27.50
CA PHE A 12 -15.12 -17.05 26.53
C PHE A 12 -15.31 -16.35 25.17
N ALA A 13 -16.40 -15.59 25.00
CA ALA A 13 -16.72 -14.91 23.74
C ALA A 13 -16.11 -13.50 23.60
N THR A 14 -15.32 -13.02 24.57
CA THR A 14 -14.84 -11.62 24.58
C THR A 14 -13.34 -11.43 24.29
N SER A 15 -12.61 -12.46 23.84
CA SER A 15 -11.17 -12.32 23.53
C SER A 15 -10.85 -12.43 22.04
N ALA A 16 -11.53 -11.64 21.20
CA ALA A 16 -11.07 -11.34 19.85
C ALA A 16 -11.30 -9.86 19.51
N SER A 17 -11.10 -8.97 20.47
CA SER A 17 -10.72 -7.59 20.12
C SER A 17 -9.20 -7.60 19.91
N CYS A 18 -8.76 -8.21 18.81
CA CYS A 18 -7.41 -7.96 18.32
C CYS A 18 -7.35 -6.46 18.05
N SER A 19 -6.55 -5.72 18.81
CA SER A 19 -5.93 -4.52 18.24
C SER A 19 -5.17 -5.02 17.02
N ASN A 20 -5.75 -4.88 15.82
CA ASN A 20 -5.05 -5.08 14.57
C ASN A 20 -4.02 -3.95 14.48
N GLU A 21 -2.91 -4.08 15.21
CA GLU A 21 -1.71 -3.33 14.90
C GLU A 21 -1.38 -3.62 13.45
N CYS A 22 -1.29 -2.56 12.66
CA CYS A 22 -1.04 -2.72 11.25
C CYS A 22 0.44 -3.01 11.04
N ASN A 23 0.80 -4.29 11.09
CA ASN A 23 2.18 -4.72 10.84
C ASN A 23 2.69 -4.21 9.47
N ALA A 24 1.80 -4.04 8.50
CA ALA A 24 2.16 -3.46 7.21
C ALA A 24 2.61 -2.00 7.31
N LEU A 25 2.04 -1.18 8.21
CA LEU A 25 2.50 0.20 8.42
C LEU A 25 3.87 0.25 9.10
N GLU A 26 4.17 -0.71 9.97
CA GLU A 26 5.47 -0.82 10.62
C GLU A 26 6.54 -1.34 9.63
N GLU A 27 6.24 -2.40 8.88
CA GLU A 27 7.10 -2.96 7.83
C GLU A 27 7.41 -1.94 6.73
N LEU A 28 6.43 -1.10 6.40
CA LEU A 28 6.57 -0.02 5.43
C LEU A 28 7.06 1.29 6.05
N GLU A 29 7.31 1.37 7.36
CA GLU A 29 7.70 2.58 8.10
C GLU A 29 6.86 3.80 7.65
N VAL A 30 5.55 3.61 7.53
CA VAL A 30 4.66 4.60 6.93
C VAL A 30 4.65 5.87 7.76
N ALA A 31 4.99 6.98 7.11
CA ALA A 31 4.96 8.30 7.72
C ALA A 31 3.56 8.63 8.27
N ALA A 32 3.53 9.42 9.35
CA ALA A 32 2.30 9.77 10.05
C ALA A 32 1.26 10.46 9.15
N LEU A 33 1.73 11.26 8.17
CA LEU A 33 0.88 12.00 7.24
C LEU A 33 0.18 11.08 6.24
N LEU A 34 0.89 10.11 5.66
CA LEU A 34 0.23 9.06 4.89
C LEU A 34 -0.76 8.30 5.74
N ARG A 35 -0.44 7.95 6.99
CA ARG A 35 -1.37 7.24 7.85
C ARG A 35 -2.67 8.01 8.07
N GLU A 36 -2.58 9.31 8.36
CA GLU A 36 -3.74 10.19 8.50
C GLU A 36 -4.56 10.26 7.20
N ALA A 37 -3.89 10.44 6.05
CA ALA A 37 -4.56 10.44 4.75
C ALA A 37 -5.23 9.09 4.43
N LEU A 38 -4.58 7.96 4.76
CA LEU A 38 -5.18 6.64 4.60
C LEU A 38 -6.40 6.46 5.49
N GLU A 39 -6.38 6.95 6.72
CA GLU A 39 -7.54 6.95 7.62
C GLU A 39 -8.69 7.80 7.06
N GLU A 40 -8.40 9.02 6.57
CA GLU A 40 -9.40 9.91 5.94
C GLU A 40 -10.06 9.27 4.72
N HIS A 41 -9.26 8.59 3.88
CA HIS A 41 -9.75 7.90 2.69
C HIS A 41 -10.33 6.50 2.98
N SER A 42 -10.49 6.12 4.27
CA SER A 42 -10.96 4.80 4.70
C SER A 42 -10.15 3.63 4.09
N ILE A 43 -8.86 3.87 3.87
CA ILE A 43 -7.91 2.88 3.38
C ILE A 43 -7.37 2.12 4.58
N GLY A 44 -8.01 0.98 4.86
CA GLY A 44 -7.62 0.12 5.96
C GLY A 44 -6.27 -0.56 5.75
N CYS A 45 -5.61 -0.88 6.86
CA CYS A 45 -4.41 -1.72 6.93
C CYS A 45 -4.48 -2.98 6.04
N GLU A 46 -5.65 -3.58 5.96
CA GLU A 46 -5.91 -4.77 5.13
C GLU A 46 -5.53 -4.54 3.66
N LEU A 47 -5.71 -3.32 3.13
CA LEU A 47 -5.33 -3.01 1.76
C LEU A 47 -3.80 -3.09 1.59
N LEU A 48 -3.04 -2.46 2.48
CA LEU A 48 -1.57 -2.48 2.43
C LEU A 48 -1.02 -3.89 2.62
N GLN A 49 -1.59 -4.67 3.54
CA GLN A 49 -1.18 -6.04 3.76
C GLN A 49 -1.46 -6.91 2.52
N LYS A 50 -2.59 -6.71 1.83
CA LYS A 50 -2.87 -7.38 0.56
C LYS A 50 -1.90 -6.94 -0.54
N CYS A 51 -1.49 -5.67 -0.57
CA CYS A 51 -0.48 -5.19 -1.51
C CYS A 51 0.87 -5.90 -1.30
N LEU A 52 1.35 -5.98 -0.05
CA LEU A 52 2.59 -6.67 0.30
C LEU A 52 2.54 -8.16 -0.03
N ASN A 53 1.37 -8.78 0.07
CA ASN A 53 1.14 -10.17 -0.35
C ASN A 53 0.96 -10.36 -1.87
N GLY A 54 1.10 -9.30 -2.67
CA GLY A 54 1.03 -9.37 -4.13
C GLY A 54 -0.38 -9.43 -4.71
N ASP A 55 -1.43 -9.10 -3.95
CA ASP A 55 -2.79 -9.05 -4.46
C ASP A 55 -2.94 -7.94 -5.50
N SER A 56 -3.24 -8.35 -6.73
CA SER A 56 -3.21 -7.45 -7.88
C SER A 56 -4.32 -6.40 -7.86
N ALA A 57 -5.49 -6.73 -7.32
CA ALA A 57 -6.60 -5.79 -7.21
C ALA A 57 -6.31 -4.71 -6.15
N SER A 58 -5.74 -5.12 -5.02
CA SER A 58 -5.30 -4.22 -3.96
C SER A 58 -4.18 -3.30 -4.41
N ILE A 59 -3.16 -3.82 -5.11
CA ILE A 59 -2.06 -3.00 -5.66
C ILE A 59 -2.62 -1.98 -6.64
N LYS A 60 -3.48 -2.41 -7.59
CA LYS A 60 -4.10 -1.49 -8.55
C LYS A 60 -4.90 -0.41 -7.82
N LYS A 61 -5.76 -0.81 -6.86
CA LYS A 61 -6.54 0.14 -6.06
C LYS A 61 -5.64 1.15 -5.34
N PHE A 62 -4.59 0.70 -4.66
CA PHE A 62 -3.67 1.56 -3.92
C PHE A 62 -2.92 2.53 -4.83
N SER A 63 -2.50 2.06 -6.01
CA SER A 63 -1.76 2.87 -6.99
C SER A 63 -2.59 3.99 -7.66
N LEU A 64 -3.92 3.96 -7.50
CA LEU A 64 -4.83 4.92 -8.11
C LEU A 64 -5.47 5.87 -7.09
N ILE A 65 -5.13 5.73 -5.81
CA ILE A 65 -5.58 6.65 -4.79
C ILE A 65 -4.91 8.00 -5.04
N THR A 66 -5.70 9.06 -5.10
CA THR A 66 -5.19 10.42 -5.29
C THR A 66 -5.11 11.08 -3.92
N LEU A 67 -3.89 11.27 -3.44
CA LEU A 67 -3.59 12.06 -2.25
C LEU A 67 -3.00 13.41 -2.67
N SER A 68 -3.00 14.37 -1.74
CA SER A 68 -2.45 15.71 -1.98
C SER A 68 -1.30 16.01 -1.03
N GLY A 69 -0.41 16.92 -1.42
CA GLY A 69 0.71 17.34 -0.59
C GLY A 69 1.67 16.20 -0.24
N GLU A 70 2.24 16.26 0.97
CA GLU A 70 3.26 15.32 1.45
C GLU A 70 2.76 13.87 1.49
N ALA A 71 1.46 13.64 1.73
CA ALA A 71 0.87 12.31 1.71
C ALA A 71 1.00 11.62 0.34
N SER A 72 1.01 12.39 -0.77
CA SER A 72 1.23 11.82 -2.11
C SER A 72 2.67 11.32 -2.32
N TYR A 73 3.64 11.94 -1.65
CA TYR A 73 5.05 11.56 -1.73
C TYR A 73 5.28 10.28 -0.94
N ASP A 74 4.75 10.24 0.27
CA ASP A 74 4.75 9.05 1.12
C ASP A 74 4.05 7.87 0.44
N GLN A 75 2.92 8.10 -0.25
CA GLN A 75 2.25 7.05 -1.03
C GLN A 75 3.15 6.51 -2.13
N GLY A 76 3.84 7.39 -2.83
CA GLY A 76 4.84 7.01 -3.84
C GLY A 76 5.94 6.13 -3.26
N GLU A 77 6.46 6.50 -2.10
CA GLU A 77 7.46 5.72 -1.37
C GLU A 77 6.94 4.34 -0.95
N VAL A 78 5.69 4.26 -0.49
CA VAL A 78 5.05 2.97 -0.19
C VAL A 78 4.88 2.12 -1.46
N LEU A 79 4.53 2.71 -2.60
CA LEU A 79 4.47 1.98 -3.88
C LEU A 79 5.85 1.42 -4.27
N VAL A 80 6.93 2.18 -4.07
CA VAL A 80 8.30 1.70 -4.29
C VAL A 80 8.61 0.51 -3.38
N ARG A 81 8.27 0.57 -2.09
CA ARG A 81 8.46 -0.57 -1.17
C ARG A 81 7.61 -1.78 -1.53
N ILE A 82 6.38 -1.58 -1.99
CA ILE A 82 5.55 -2.67 -2.53
C ILE A 82 6.24 -3.32 -3.73
N ILE A 83 6.80 -2.54 -4.65
CA ILE A 83 7.56 -3.06 -5.81
C ILE A 83 8.78 -3.86 -5.35
N GLU A 84 9.50 -3.41 -4.33
CA GLU A 84 10.63 -4.16 -3.74
C GLU A 84 10.18 -5.52 -3.20
N ALA A 85 9.05 -5.55 -2.48
CA ALA A 85 8.54 -6.76 -1.84
C ALA A 85 8.03 -7.79 -2.86
N ILE A 86 7.30 -7.35 -3.89
CA ILE A 86 6.62 -8.25 -4.84
C ILE A 86 7.39 -8.47 -6.15
N GLY A 87 8.38 -7.61 -6.42
CA GLY A 87 9.17 -7.56 -7.64
C GLY A 87 8.50 -6.80 -8.80
N SER A 88 9.34 -6.14 -9.61
CA SER A 88 8.90 -5.31 -10.75
C SER A 88 8.03 -6.05 -11.76
N ASN A 89 8.32 -7.33 -12.03
CA ASN A 89 7.54 -8.14 -12.96
C ASN A 89 6.07 -8.30 -12.53
N LYS A 90 5.85 -8.50 -11.22
CA LYS A 90 4.50 -8.61 -10.66
C LYS A 90 3.80 -7.26 -10.76
N PHE A 91 4.46 -6.16 -10.38
CA PHE A 91 3.88 -4.83 -10.51
C PHE A 91 3.52 -4.48 -11.96
N VAL A 92 4.42 -4.76 -12.91
CA VAL A 92 4.16 -4.62 -14.37
C VAL A 92 2.89 -5.36 -14.78
N SER A 93 2.70 -6.61 -14.31
CA SER A 93 1.50 -7.38 -14.65
C SER A 93 0.20 -6.73 -14.15
N VAL A 94 0.25 -5.98 -13.04
CA VAL A 94 -0.88 -5.25 -12.48
C VAL A 94 -1.23 -4.02 -13.33
N ILE A 95 -0.22 -3.27 -13.77
CA ILE A 95 -0.43 -1.97 -14.44
C ILE A 95 -0.54 -2.08 -15.97
N LYS A 96 -0.23 -3.23 -16.57
CA LYS A 96 -0.22 -3.43 -18.02
C LYS A 96 -1.56 -3.12 -18.71
N GLY A 97 -2.67 -3.34 -18.01
CA GLY A 97 -4.02 -3.07 -18.51
C GLY A 97 -4.60 -1.71 -18.10
N SER A 98 -3.78 -0.82 -17.53
CA SER A 98 -4.26 0.48 -17.07
C SER A 98 -4.49 1.47 -18.22
N SER A 99 -5.46 2.37 -18.07
CA SER A 99 -5.72 3.46 -19.02
C SER A 99 -4.59 4.49 -19.00
N GLN A 100 -4.58 5.42 -19.97
CA GLN A 100 -3.57 6.49 -20.00
C GLN A 100 -3.60 7.37 -18.74
N ASP A 101 -4.80 7.69 -18.25
CA ASP A 101 -4.97 8.50 -17.03
C ASP A 101 -4.48 7.72 -15.80
N GLU A 102 -4.84 6.44 -15.68
CA GLU A 102 -4.37 5.56 -14.61
C GLU A 102 -2.83 5.45 -14.61
N ARG A 103 -2.22 5.28 -15.79
CA ARG A 103 -0.75 5.24 -15.93
C ARG A 103 -0.12 6.56 -15.50
N SER A 104 -0.71 7.69 -15.86
CA SER A 104 -0.20 9.02 -15.51
C SER A 104 -0.24 9.24 -14.00
N LEU A 105 -1.30 8.77 -13.32
CA LEU A 105 -1.40 8.80 -11.86
C LEU A 105 -0.32 7.93 -11.20
N ILE A 106 -0.17 6.69 -11.67
CA ILE A 106 0.82 5.74 -11.13
C ILE A 106 2.24 6.29 -11.33
N GLU A 107 2.54 6.82 -12.51
CA GLU A 107 3.83 7.45 -12.81
C GLU A 107 4.11 8.62 -11.89
N GLY A 108 3.14 9.54 -11.73
CA GLY A 108 3.26 10.70 -10.86
C GLY A 108 3.57 10.31 -9.42
N SER A 109 2.82 9.35 -8.86
CA SER A 109 3.08 8.84 -7.50
C SER A 109 4.46 8.21 -7.38
N LEU A 110 4.88 7.35 -8.31
CA LEU A 110 6.20 6.71 -8.25
C LEU A 110 7.34 7.71 -8.34
N ARG A 111 7.23 8.70 -9.23
CA ARG A 111 8.24 9.77 -9.35
C ARG A 111 8.33 10.57 -8.08
N ALA A 112 7.20 10.99 -7.53
CA ALA A 112 7.17 11.75 -6.28
C ALA A 112 7.77 10.95 -5.12
N GLY A 113 7.47 9.65 -5.03
CA GLY A 113 8.07 8.75 -4.05
C GLY A 113 9.58 8.62 -4.20
N ILE A 114 10.10 8.53 -5.43
CA ILE A 114 11.55 8.43 -5.69
C ILE A 114 12.25 9.77 -5.37
N GLU A 115 11.65 10.89 -5.75
CA GLU A 115 12.27 12.22 -5.62
C GLU A 115 12.22 12.75 -4.18
N TYR A 116 11.08 12.56 -3.49
CA TYR A 116 10.80 13.18 -2.19
C TYR A 116 10.72 12.19 -1.03
N GLY A 117 10.67 10.88 -1.30
CA GLY A 117 10.61 9.86 -0.26
C GLY A 117 11.85 9.83 0.64
N THR A 118 11.65 9.46 1.89
CA THR A 118 12.71 9.52 2.91
C THR A 118 13.70 8.36 2.79
N PHE A 119 13.19 7.18 2.45
CA PHE A 119 13.85 5.87 2.35
C PHE A 119 14.15 5.46 0.90
N SER A 120 13.52 6.11 -0.08
CA SER A 120 13.74 5.89 -1.51
C SER A 120 15.02 6.54 -2.07
N LYS A 121 15.84 7.22 -1.25
CA LYS A 121 17.08 7.91 -1.65
C LYS A 121 18.13 7.04 -2.35
N LYS A 122 17.97 5.71 -2.33
CA LYS A 122 18.82 4.77 -3.08
C LYS A 122 18.48 4.74 -4.58
N TYR A 123 17.31 5.25 -4.97
CA TYR A 123 16.85 5.33 -6.35
C TYR A 123 17.15 6.71 -6.94
N VAL A 124 17.54 6.71 -8.20
CA VAL A 124 17.88 7.89 -8.99
C VAL A 124 16.67 8.39 -9.76
N SER A 125 15.95 7.49 -10.45
CA SER A 125 14.80 7.84 -11.28
C SER A 125 13.98 6.60 -11.64
N LEU A 126 12.70 6.79 -11.96
CA LEU A 126 11.83 5.71 -12.41
C LEU A 126 12.40 4.99 -13.65
N GLU A 127 12.97 5.75 -14.58
CA GLU A 127 13.61 5.28 -15.80
C GLU A 127 14.82 4.37 -15.53
N ALA A 128 15.69 4.80 -14.62
CA ALA A 128 16.95 4.11 -14.34
C ALA A 128 16.73 2.85 -13.50
N ASP A 129 15.89 2.95 -12.47
CA ASP A 129 15.77 1.92 -11.44
C ASP A 129 14.63 0.94 -11.70
N PHE A 130 13.60 1.37 -12.44
CA PHE A 130 12.45 0.53 -12.80
C PHE A 130 12.12 0.60 -14.30
N PRO A 131 13.08 0.30 -15.21
CA PRO A 131 12.93 0.52 -16.64
C PRO A 131 11.75 -0.24 -17.28
N ASP A 132 11.38 -1.40 -16.74
CA ASP A 132 10.24 -2.17 -17.24
C ASP A 132 8.89 -1.57 -16.82
N ILE A 133 8.82 -0.99 -15.61
CA ILE A 133 7.64 -0.26 -15.14
C ILE A 133 7.49 1.02 -15.96
N TYR A 134 8.59 1.78 -16.11
CA TYR A 134 8.62 2.98 -16.95
C TYR A 134 8.09 2.70 -18.36
N ARG A 135 8.60 1.65 -19.01
CA ARG A 135 8.14 1.27 -20.36
C ARG A 135 6.63 1.04 -20.42
N VAL A 136 6.05 0.35 -19.44
CA VAL A 136 4.60 0.06 -19.43
C VAL A 136 3.74 1.30 -19.19
N LEU A 137 4.25 2.29 -18.43
CA LEU A 137 3.53 3.53 -18.18
C LEU A 137 3.48 4.45 -19.41
N HIS A 138 4.45 4.32 -20.33
CA HIS A 138 4.55 5.14 -21.55
C HIS A 138 4.16 4.43 -22.86
N HIS A 139 3.66 3.18 -22.80
CA HIS A 139 3.22 2.38 -23.95
C HIS A 139 1.79 1.85 -23.77
#